data_AF-A0A524CK01-F1
#
_entry.id   AF-A0A524CK01-F1
#
_cell.length_a   1.000
_cell.length_b   1.000
_cell.length_c   1.000
_cell.angle_alpha   90.00
_cell.angle_beta   90.00
_cell.angle_gamma   90.00
#
_symmetry.space_group_name_H-M   'P 1'
#
loop_
_entity.id
_entity.type
_entity.pdbx_description
1 polymer ?
#
loop_
_entity_poly.entity_id
_entity_poly.type
_entity_poly.pdbx_seq_one_letter_code
_entity_poly.pdbx_strand_id
1 'polypeptide(L)'
;MSEKGIPRKNGKEGVLERQTFVENLKKSIDWLKKDIYPYEIVKGNIENYIGTAKIPVGIAGPLWIHGDHANGEFYIPLATTEGSLVASYNRGMSVIKMSGGCNVKIFEDAMHRAPMFRFKSLAEAENFTKWLKINEKILKEAAATTTSHGKLTKIDVYNLGRTVYVRFGFFTADAAGMNMVNLASYTICKKIKEIYPKWNAVESFHLASKFCSDKKYSQINVLKGRGKKVTAEVEIHREILKKVLRTT
;
A
#
# COMPACT_ATOMS: atom_id res chain seq x y z
N MET A 1 10.66 10.93 -38.79
CA MET A 1 10.68 10.74 -37.32
C MET A 1 11.86 9.83 -37.03
N SER A 2 12.95 10.33 -36.44
CA SER A 2 14.16 9.54 -36.21
C SER A 2 13.90 8.41 -35.22
N GLU A 3 14.44 7.23 -35.51
CA GLU A 3 14.40 5.97 -34.73
C GLU A 3 15.13 6.04 -33.37
N LYS A 4 15.11 7.18 -32.69
CA LYS A 4 15.81 7.31 -31.40
C LYS A 4 14.86 7.04 -30.25
N GLY A 5 15.00 5.86 -29.66
CA GLY A 5 14.37 5.52 -28.39
C GLY A 5 14.85 6.43 -27.24
N ILE A 6 14.14 6.39 -26.11
CA ILE A 6 14.48 7.18 -24.91
C ILE A 6 15.91 6.86 -24.45
N PRO A 7 16.77 7.87 -24.21
CA PRO A 7 18.13 7.66 -23.71
C PRO A 7 18.18 6.89 -22.39
N ARG A 8 19.04 5.86 -22.34
CA ARG A 8 19.10 4.88 -21.23
C ARG A 8 20.25 5.09 -20.25
N LYS A 9 21.12 6.08 -20.49
CA LYS A 9 22.27 6.34 -19.63
C LYS A 9 21.79 6.71 -18.21
N ASN A 10 22.49 6.23 -17.21
CA ASN A 10 22.24 6.58 -15.80
C ASN A 10 23.07 7.82 -15.41
N GLY A 11 22.86 8.32 -14.20
CA GLY A 11 23.60 9.47 -13.68
C GLY A 11 23.13 10.80 -14.25
N LYS A 12 23.84 11.87 -13.87
CA LYS A 12 23.54 13.25 -14.25
C LYS A 12 23.52 13.45 -15.77
N GLU A 13 24.49 12.87 -16.48
CA GLU A 13 24.56 12.94 -17.95
C GLU A 13 23.34 12.29 -18.60
N GLY A 14 22.90 11.14 -18.10
CA GLY A 14 21.70 10.48 -18.59
C GLY A 14 20.42 11.28 -18.36
N VAL A 15 20.34 12.03 -17.26
CA VAL A 15 19.22 12.96 -17.02
C VAL A 15 19.23 14.08 -18.06
N LEU A 16 20.39 14.68 -18.33
CA LEU A 16 20.53 15.74 -19.33
C LEU A 16 20.18 15.24 -20.74
N GLU A 17 20.68 14.07 -21.13
CA GLU A 17 20.36 13.46 -22.44
C GLU A 17 18.85 13.26 -22.61
N ARG A 18 18.15 12.79 -21.58
CA ARG A 18 16.69 12.63 -21.62
C ARG A 18 15.96 13.97 -21.65
N GLN A 19 16.44 14.99 -20.95
CA GLN A 19 15.88 16.33 -21.01
C GLN A 19 15.98 16.91 -22.43
N THR A 20 17.17 16.87 -23.03
CA THR A 20 17.39 17.32 -24.42
C THR A 20 16.53 16.52 -25.39
N PHE A 21 16.39 15.21 -25.17
CA PHE A 21 15.49 14.37 -25.97
C PHE A 21 14.04 14.87 -25.93
N VAL A 22 13.50 15.21 -24.75
CA VAL A 22 12.12 15.73 -24.61
C VAL A 22 11.99 17.11 -25.26
N GLU A 23 12.99 17.98 -25.12
CA GLU A 23 12.98 19.32 -25.74
C GLU A 23 13.01 19.24 -27.27
N ASN A 24 13.74 18.29 -27.83
CA ASN A 24 13.74 18.01 -29.27
C ASN A 24 12.36 17.57 -29.80
N LEU A 25 11.45 17.09 -28.93
CA LEU A 25 10.04 16.84 -29.26
C LEU A 25 9.18 18.13 -29.28
N LYS A 26 9.81 19.30 -29.20
CA LYS A 26 9.15 20.63 -29.11
C LYS A 26 8.24 20.75 -27.88
N LYS A 27 8.63 20.13 -26.76
CA LYS A 27 7.94 20.23 -25.47
C LYS A 27 8.82 20.99 -24.48
N SER A 28 8.30 22.09 -23.92
CA SER A 28 9.00 22.78 -22.82
C SER A 28 8.83 22.00 -21.52
N ILE A 29 9.96 21.80 -20.84
CA ILE A 29 10.05 21.17 -19.52
C ILE A 29 10.83 22.05 -18.54
N ASP A 30 10.95 23.35 -18.81
CA ASP A 30 11.79 24.26 -18.02
C ASP A 30 11.40 24.26 -16.54
N TRP A 31 10.10 24.16 -16.25
CA TRP A 31 9.57 24.08 -14.89
C TRP A 31 10.01 22.82 -14.13
N LEU A 32 10.27 21.70 -14.82
CA LEU A 32 10.79 20.46 -14.21
C LEU A 32 12.29 20.54 -13.88
N LYS A 33 13.01 21.45 -14.54
CA LYS A 33 14.47 21.59 -14.43
C LYS A 33 14.93 22.52 -13.32
N LYS A 34 14.08 23.46 -12.88
CA LYS A 34 14.46 24.54 -11.96
C LYS A 34 15.01 24.04 -10.62
N ASP A 35 14.42 22.99 -10.05
CA ASP A 35 14.80 22.45 -8.74
C ASP A 35 14.80 20.92 -8.78
N ILE A 36 15.71 20.39 -9.59
CA ILE A 36 15.86 18.96 -9.79
C ILE A 36 16.66 18.32 -8.64
N TYR A 37 16.24 17.14 -8.19
CA TYR A 37 17.05 16.38 -7.24
C TYR A 37 18.27 15.77 -7.93
N PRO A 38 19.44 15.70 -7.27
CA PRO A 38 20.56 14.90 -7.77
C PRO A 38 20.14 13.46 -8.08
N TYR A 39 20.66 12.90 -9.17
CA TYR A 39 20.32 11.53 -9.62
C TYR A 39 20.48 10.49 -8.50
N GLU A 40 21.53 10.60 -7.69
CA GLU A 40 21.79 9.65 -6.61
C GLU A 40 20.69 9.63 -5.55
N ILE A 41 19.99 10.75 -5.32
CA ILE A 41 18.88 10.82 -4.36
C ILE A 41 17.63 10.10 -4.89
N VAL A 42 17.40 10.17 -6.21
CA VAL A 42 16.21 9.57 -6.84
C VAL A 42 16.46 8.15 -7.36
N LYS A 43 17.68 7.65 -7.22
CA LYS A 43 18.07 6.31 -7.65
C LYS A 43 17.21 5.26 -6.93
N GLY A 44 16.54 4.42 -7.71
CA GLY A 44 15.63 3.38 -7.21
C GLY A 44 14.20 3.85 -6.93
N ASN A 45 13.93 5.16 -7.01
CA ASN A 45 12.59 5.73 -6.83
C ASN A 45 11.84 5.95 -8.15
N ILE A 46 12.57 6.18 -9.25
CA ILE A 46 12.01 6.49 -10.57
C ILE A 46 12.96 6.10 -11.70
N GLU A 47 12.41 5.59 -12.81
CA GLU A 47 13.14 5.35 -14.05
C GLU A 47 13.01 6.53 -15.03
N ASN A 48 13.95 6.66 -15.98
CA ASN A 48 13.93 7.71 -17.01
C ASN A 48 13.74 9.13 -16.47
N TYR A 49 14.39 9.44 -15.34
CA TYR A 49 14.26 10.72 -14.65
C TYR A 49 14.65 11.92 -15.53
N ILE A 50 13.79 12.95 -15.55
CA ILE A 50 13.98 14.21 -16.30
C ILE A 50 13.78 15.48 -15.45
N GLY A 51 13.32 15.35 -14.20
CA GLY A 51 13.01 16.50 -13.35
C GLY A 51 12.00 16.18 -12.24
N THR A 52 11.69 17.18 -11.42
CA THR A 52 10.81 17.04 -10.25
C THR A 52 9.59 17.95 -10.38
N ALA A 53 8.40 17.42 -10.09
CA ALA A 53 7.21 18.24 -9.90
C ALA A 53 7.15 18.78 -8.46
N LYS A 54 6.93 20.09 -8.30
CA LYS A 54 6.75 20.72 -6.99
C LYS A 54 5.29 20.65 -6.55
N ILE A 55 5.07 20.29 -5.30
CA ILE A 55 3.74 20.30 -4.66
C ILE A 55 3.82 21.23 -3.44
N PRO A 56 2.93 22.23 -3.30
CA PRO A 56 2.87 23.07 -2.11
C PRO A 56 2.63 22.23 -0.85
N VAL A 57 3.30 22.59 0.24
CA VAL A 57 3.14 21.92 1.55
C VAL A 57 2.70 22.94 2.58
N GLY A 58 1.56 22.68 3.23
CA GLY A 58 1.07 23.44 4.37
C GLY A 58 1.16 22.64 5.67
N ILE A 59 0.94 23.30 6.79
CA ILE A 59 0.87 22.70 8.12
C ILE A 59 -0.54 22.91 8.70
N ALA A 60 -1.10 21.88 9.34
CA ALA A 60 -2.37 21.94 10.04
C ALA A 60 -2.23 21.39 11.46
N GLY A 61 -2.83 22.04 12.46
CA GLY A 61 -2.81 21.56 13.84
C GLY A 61 -2.96 22.66 14.90
N PRO A 62 -2.77 22.31 16.19
CA PRO A 62 -2.40 20.97 16.65
C PRO A 62 -3.58 19.98 16.62
N LEU A 63 -3.30 18.73 16.25
CA LEU A 63 -4.19 17.58 16.45
C LEU A 63 -3.76 16.85 17.74
N TRP A 64 -4.66 16.77 18.72
CA TRP A 64 -4.38 16.06 19.98
C TRP A 64 -4.90 14.62 19.89
N ILE A 65 -3.99 13.65 19.99
CA ILE A 65 -4.28 12.23 19.86
C ILE A 65 -4.06 11.52 21.20
N HIS A 66 -4.99 10.65 21.56
CA HIS A 66 -4.88 9.65 22.62
C HIS A 66 -4.89 8.26 21.99
N GLY A 67 -3.72 7.71 21.67
CA GLY A 67 -3.59 6.41 21.02
C GLY A 67 -2.46 5.57 21.59
N ASP A 68 -2.44 4.29 21.23
CA ASP A 68 -1.47 3.32 21.77
C ASP A 68 -0.04 3.60 21.30
N HIS A 69 0.11 4.20 20.11
CA HIS A 69 1.41 4.49 19.48
C HIS A 69 1.68 6.00 19.29
N ALA A 70 0.71 6.85 19.59
CA ALA A 70 0.82 8.29 19.48
C ALA A 70 -0.03 8.92 20.59
N ASN A 71 0.62 9.68 21.47
CA ASN A 71 -0.05 10.39 22.56
C ASN A 71 0.52 11.80 22.68
N GLY A 72 -0.31 12.81 22.45
CA GLY A 72 0.11 14.22 22.49
C GLY A 72 -0.38 15.06 21.31
N GLU A 73 0.21 16.24 21.18
CA GLU A 73 -0.11 17.21 20.13
C GLU A 73 0.79 17.03 18.90
N PHE A 74 0.17 16.99 17.72
CA PHE A 74 0.87 16.83 16.45
C PHE A 74 0.48 17.92 15.47
N TYR A 75 1.47 18.43 14.74
CA TYR A 75 1.25 19.28 13.57
C TYR A 75 1.48 18.47 12.31
N ILE A 76 0.48 18.43 11.44
CA ILE A 76 0.44 17.53 10.30
C ILE A 76 0.84 18.27 9.02
N PRO A 77 1.93 17.87 8.34
CA PRO A 77 2.27 18.40 7.02
C PRO A 77 1.32 17.82 5.96
N LEU A 78 0.79 18.68 5.11
CA LEU A 78 -0.13 18.31 4.03
C LEU A 78 0.38 18.86 2.70
N ALA A 79 0.74 17.97 1.76
CA ALA A 79 1.13 18.33 0.41
C ALA A 79 -0.10 18.31 -0.52
N THR A 80 -0.51 19.47 -1.04
CA THR A 80 -1.71 19.58 -1.89
C THR A 80 -1.67 20.81 -2.80
N THR A 81 -2.36 20.74 -3.92
CA THR A 81 -2.69 21.90 -4.77
C THR A 81 -4.15 22.35 -4.63
N GLU A 82 -4.95 21.63 -3.84
CA GLU A 82 -6.37 21.94 -3.61
C GLU A 82 -6.53 23.10 -2.63
N GLY A 83 -7.16 24.18 -3.09
CA GLY A 83 -7.48 25.34 -2.26
C GLY A 83 -8.37 24.97 -1.07
N SER A 84 -8.18 25.65 0.05
CA SER A 84 -8.94 25.46 1.30
C SER A 84 -8.76 24.11 2.01
N LEU A 85 -8.13 23.10 1.41
CA LEU A 85 -7.97 21.79 2.04
C LEU A 85 -7.20 21.89 3.37
N VAL A 86 -6.02 22.50 3.38
CA VAL A 86 -5.21 22.65 4.60
C VAL A 86 -5.95 23.46 5.67
N ALA A 87 -6.62 24.55 5.28
CA ALA A 87 -7.39 25.39 6.20
C ALA A 87 -8.58 24.64 6.81
N SER A 88 -9.26 23.81 6.01
CA SER A 88 -10.37 22.97 6.47
C SER A 88 -9.91 21.91 7.48
N TYR A 89 -8.83 21.19 7.17
CA TYR A 89 -8.21 20.24 8.12
C TYR A 89 -7.75 20.94 9.40
N ASN A 90 -7.13 22.13 9.31
CA ASN A 90 -6.72 22.91 10.47
C ASN A 90 -7.91 23.29 11.38
N ARG A 91 -9.03 23.72 10.79
CA ARG A 91 -10.27 24.01 11.53
C ARG A 91 -10.81 22.76 12.22
N GLY A 92 -10.83 21.61 11.53
CA GLY A 92 -11.25 20.32 12.11
C GLY A 92 -10.35 19.87 13.27
N MET A 93 -9.03 19.96 13.12
CA MET A 93 -8.08 19.63 14.18
C MET A 93 -8.24 20.56 15.40
N SER A 94 -8.52 21.85 15.18
CA SER A 94 -8.83 22.80 16.25
C SER A 94 -10.09 22.40 17.02
N VAL A 95 -11.14 21.95 16.32
CA VAL A 95 -12.37 21.43 16.97
C VAL A 95 -12.06 20.19 17.80
N ILE A 96 -11.29 19.25 17.26
CA ILE A 96 -10.88 18.03 17.99
C ILE A 96 -10.09 18.41 19.24
N LYS A 97 -9.11 19.32 19.12
CA LYS A 97 -8.31 19.79 20.26
C LYS A 97 -9.18 20.46 21.34
N MET A 98 -10.08 21.37 20.94
CA MET A 98 -11.01 22.04 21.85
C MET A 98 -11.98 21.06 22.53
N SER A 99 -12.20 19.90 21.92
CA SER A 99 -13.05 18.83 22.46
C SER A 99 -12.28 17.80 23.30
N GLY A 100 -11.03 18.10 23.67
CA GLY A 100 -10.20 17.22 24.51
C GLY A 100 -9.31 16.22 23.76
N GLY A 101 -9.28 16.29 22.42
CA GLY A 101 -8.53 15.36 21.56
C GLY A 101 -9.39 14.21 21.03
N CYS A 102 -8.77 13.32 20.25
CA CYS A 102 -9.43 12.12 19.73
C CYS A 102 -8.78 10.84 20.25
N ASN A 103 -9.60 9.82 20.53
CA ASN A 103 -9.12 8.49 20.83
C ASN A 103 -8.87 7.74 19.53
N VAL A 104 -7.73 7.05 19.43
CA VAL A 104 -7.35 6.32 18.20
C VAL A 104 -6.90 4.92 18.55
N LYS A 105 -7.43 3.92 17.82
CA LYS A 105 -7.07 2.51 17.96
C LYS A 105 -6.73 1.88 16.62
N ILE A 106 -5.76 0.97 16.63
CA ILE A 106 -5.40 0.13 15.49
C ILE A 106 -5.96 -1.27 15.74
N PHE A 107 -6.91 -1.70 14.92
CA PHE A 107 -7.58 -3.00 15.08
C PHE A 107 -6.91 -4.11 14.28
N GLU A 108 -6.31 -3.78 13.13
CA GLU A 108 -5.64 -4.76 12.29
C GLU A 108 -4.38 -4.14 11.68
N ASP A 109 -3.32 -4.95 11.59
CA ASP A 109 -2.07 -4.60 10.94
C ASP A 109 -1.58 -5.79 10.12
N ALA A 110 -1.98 -5.82 8.84
CA ALA A 110 -1.54 -6.84 7.92
C ALA A 110 -1.53 -6.33 6.47
N MET A 111 -0.36 -6.41 5.84
CA MET A 111 -0.25 -6.28 4.39
C MET A 111 -0.59 -7.62 3.74
N HIS A 112 -1.27 -7.58 2.60
CA HIS A 112 -1.84 -8.79 2.01
C HIS A 112 -1.32 -9.04 0.59
N ARG A 113 -1.36 -10.32 0.19
CA ARG A 113 -1.29 -10.75 -1.22
C ARG A 113 -2.14 -11.99 -1.40
N ALA A 114 -2.78 -12.09 -2.57
CA ALA A 114 -3.73 -13.14 -2.84
C ALA A 114 -3.41 -13.85 -4.16
N PRO A 115 -2.66 -14.96 -4.15
CA PRO A 115 -2.65 -15.87 -5.27
C PRO A 115 -4.02 -16.53 -5.52
N MET A 116 -4.19 -17.02 -6.74
CA MET A 116 -5.33 -17.81 -7.18
C MET A 116 -4.87 -19.09 -7.85
N PHE A 117 -5.57 -20.17 -7.55
CA PHE A 117 -5.35 -21.51 -8.09
C PHE A 117 -6.67 -22.02 -8.66
N ARG A 118 -6.70 -22.36 -9.94
CA ARG A 118 -7.87 -22.97 -10.61
C ARG A 118 -7.64 -24.46 -10.80
N PHE A 119 -8.63 -25.29 -10.52
CA PHE A 119 -8.54 -26.75 -10.55
C PHE A 119 -9.48 -27.37 -11.55
N LYS A 120 -9.19 -28.58 -12.05
CA LYS A 120 -10.03 -29.32 -13.01
C LYS A 120 -11.46 -29.62 -12.52
N SER A 121 -11.64 -29.82 -11.21
CA SER A 121 -12.94 -30.14 -10.60
C SER A 121 -13.13 -29.43 -9.26
N LEU A 122 -14.38 -29.41 -8.78
CA LEU A 122 -14.72 -28.89 -7.44
C LEU A 122 -14.06 -29.73 -6.33
N ALA A 123 -14.04 -31.06 -6.50
CA ALA A 123 -13.40 -31.96 -5.55
C ALA A 123 -11.90 -31.67 -5.39
N GLU A 124 -11.20 -31.32 -6.48
CA GLU A 124 -9.78 -30.96 -6.41
C GLU A 124 -9.55 -29.61 -5.73
N ALA A 125 -10.43 -28.61 -5.95
CA ALA A 125 -10.39 -27.34 -5.24
C ALA A 125 -10.65 -27.52 -3.72
N GLU A 126 -11.57 -28.41 -3.35
CA GLU A 126 -11.84 -28.76 -1.96
C GLU A 126 -10.65 -29.47 -1.31
N ASN A 127 -10.07 -30.46 -1.99
CA ASN A 127 -8.86 -31.17 -1.54
C ASN A 127 -7.72 -30.20 -1.26
N PHE A 128 -7.49 -29.24 -2.17
CA PHE A 128 -6.47 -28.21 -1.99
C PHE A 128 -6.77 -27.32 -0.78
N THR A 129 -8.02 -26.92 -0.58
CA THR A 129 -8.45 -26.11 0.57
C THR A 129 -8.20 -26.82 1.90
N LYS A 130 -8.54 -28.11 1.99
CA LYS A 130 -8.26 -28.94 3.17
C LYS A 130 -6.75 -29.09 3.40
N TRP A 131 -6.00 -29.34 2.32
CA TRP A 131 -4.55 -29.48 2.37
C TRP A 131 -3.85 -28.20 2.88
N LEU A 132 -4.28 -27.01 2.44
CA LEU A 132 -3.74 -25.73 2.90
C LEU A 132 -3.87 -25.56 4.42
N LYS A 133 -5.01 -25.94 5.00
CA LYS A 133 -5.25 -25.86 6.44
C LYS A 133 -4.32 -26.78 7.24
N ILE A 134 -4.14 -28.02 6.75
CA ILE A 134 -3.26 -29.00 7.40
C ILE A 134 -1.78 -28.54 7.35
N ASN A 135 -1.37 -27.92 6.24
CA ASN A 135 0.02 -27.56 5.99
C ASN A 135 0.36 -26.12 6.35
N GLU A 136 -0.53 -25.40 7.06
CA GLU A 136 -0.36 -23.98 7.38
C GLU A 136 1.00 -23.68 8.06
N LYS A 137 1.46 -24.56 8.95
CA LYS A 137 2.75 -24.42 9.65
C LYS A 137 3.92 -24.39 8.67
N ILE A 138 3.94 -25.31 7.69
CA ILE A 138 4.99 -25.40 6.68
C ILE A 138 4.97 -24.14 5.79
N LEU A 139 3.78 -23.60 5.48
CA LEU A 139 3.66 -22.36 4.70
C LEU A 139 4.19 -21.14 5.49
N LYS A 140 3.95 -21.09 6.81
CA LYS A 140 4.51 -20.07 7.70
C LYS A 140 6.04 -20.15 7.76
N GLU A 141 6.60 -21.35 7.86
CA GLU A 141 8.05 -21.57 7.82
C GLU A 141 8.65 -21.14 6.47
N ALA A 142 8.01 -21.48 5.36
CA ALA A 142 8.45 -21.06 4.03
C ALA A 142 8.47 -19.52 3.91
N ALA A 143 7.46 -18.84 4.44
CA ALA A 143 7.41 -17.37 4.47
C ALA A 143 8.58 -16.76 5.27
N ALA A 144 8.89 -17.34 6.44
CA ALA A 144 9.92 -16.85 7.35
C ALA A 144 11.33 -16.88 6.73
N THR A 145 11.59 -17.73 5.72
CA THR A 145 12.88 -17.75 5.02
C THR A 145 13.15 -16.51 4.18
N THR A 146 12.13 -15.70 3.89
CA THR A 146 12.24 -14.54 2.97
C THR A 146 12.41 -13.20 3.66
N THR A 147 12.27 -13.15 4.99
CA THR A 147 12.29 -11.89 5.74
C THR A 147 12.64 -12.11 7.20
N SER A 148 13.46 -11.21 7.75
CA SER A 148 13.81 -11.16 9.17
C SER A 148 12.74 -10.46 10.03
N HIS A 149 11.98 -9.53 9.43
CA HIS A 149 11.04 -8.67 10.15
C HIS A 149 9.57 -9.02 9.88
N GLY A 150 9.28 -9.58 8.70
CA GLY A 150 7.93 -9.93 8.32
C GLY A 150 7.48 -11.26 8.93
N LYS A 151 6.18 -11.39 9.16
CA LYS A 151 5.58 -12.64 9.66
C LYS A 151 4.27 -12.92 8.96
N LEU A 152 4.09 -14.14 8.45
CA LEU A 152 2.79 -14.59 7.96
C LEU A 152 1.84 -14.76 9.16
N THR A 153 0.92 -13.82 9.33
CA THR A 153 -0.02 -13.78 10.45
C THR A 153 -1.30 -14.54 10.15
N LYS A 154 -1.74 -14.52 8.89
CA LYS A 154 -3.04 -15.07 8.51
C LYS A 154 -3.04 -15.69 7.12
N ILE A 155 -3.81 -16.77 6.96
CA ILE A 155 -4.12 -17.36 5.65
C ILE A 155 -5.64 -17.47 5.54
N ASP A 156 -6.26 -16.57 4.79
CA ASP A 156 -7.70 -16.67 4.49
C ASP A 156 -7.89 -17.38 3.14
N VAL A 157 -8.77 -18.38 3.09
CA VAL A 157 -9.06 -19.15 1.86
C VAL A 157 -10.50 -18.90 1.42
N TYR A 158 -10.69 -18.57 0.14
CA TYR A 158 -11.99 -18.29 -0.46
C TYR A 158 -12.18 -19.15 -1.71
N ASN A 159 -13.22 -19.96 -1.71
CA ASN A 159 -13.53 -20.85 -2.83
C ASN A 159 -14.65 -20.22 -3.69
N LEU A 160 -14.35 -20.02 -4.97
CA LEU A 160 -15.31 -19.56 -5.98
C LEU A 160 -15.38 -20.60 -7.11
N GLY A 161 -16.34 -21.51 -7.00
CA GLY A 161 -16.42 -22.69 -7.86
C GLY A 161 -15.11 -23.50 -7.78
N ARG A 162 -14.50 -23.80 -8.93
CA ARG A 162 -13.23 -24.54 -9.02
C ARG A 162 -11.98 -23.68 -8.80
N THR A 163 -12.15 -22.43 -8.35
CA THR A 163 -11.06 -21.48 -8.14
C THR A 163 -10.90 -21.21 -6.66
N VAL A 164 -9.68 -21.35 -6.16
CA VAL A 164 -9.32 -21.10 -4.76
C VAL A 164 -8.44 -19.84 -4.72
N TYR A 165 -8.93 -18.82 -4.03
CA TYR A 165 -8.18 -17.62 -3.70
C TYR A 165 -7.59 -17.78 -2.30
N VAL A 166 -6.28 -17.60 -2.17
CA VAL A 166 -5.59 -17.71 -0.89
C VAL A 166 -5.04 -16.35 -0.55
N ARG A 167 -5.63 -15.65 0.42
CA ARG A 167 -5.21 -14.32 0.86
C ARG A 167 -4.28 -14.47 2.06
N PHE A 168 -2.99 -14.34 1.79
CA PHE A 168 -1.95 -14.29 2.81
C PHE A 168 -1.90 -12.89 3.43
N GLY A 169 -2.00 -12.81 4.75
CA GLY A 169 -1.82 -11.61 5.56
C GLY A 169 -0.49 -11.67 6.30
N PHE A 170 0.28 -10.60 6.21
CA PHE A 170 1.62 -10.49 6.78
C PHE A 170 1.73 -9.25 7.65
N PHE A 171 2.33 -9.41 8.83
CA PHE A 171 2.89 -8.29 9.55
C PHE A 171 4.20 -7.87 8.87
N THR A 172 4.42 -6.57 8.71
CA THR A 172 5.56 -6.02 7.94
C THR A 172 6.38 -4.98 8.71
N ALA A 173 6.23 -4.93 10.04
CA ALA A 173 6.80 -3.91 10.89
C ALA A 173 6.44 -2.50 10.38
N ASP A 174 7.42 -1.61 10.25
CA ASP A 174 7.23 -0.22 9.83
C ASP A 174 7.17 -0.03 8.30
N ALA A 175 7.52 -1.07 7.53
CA ALA A 175 7.46 -1.01 6.08
C ALA A 175 6.01 -1.15 5.60
N ALA A 176 5.65 -0.42 4.52
CA ALA A 176 4.42 -0.70 3.78
C ALA A 176 4.38 -2.15 3.24
N GLY A 177 5.56 -2.77 3.04
CA GLY A 177 5.68 -4.22 2.96
C GLY A 177 5.38 -4.89 1.63
N MET A 178 5.00 -4.13 0.58
CA MET A 178 4.55 -4.71 -0.70
C MET A 178 5.56 -5.63 -1.40
N ASN A 179 6.84 -5.24 -1.44
CA ASN A 179 7.89 -6.05 -2.06
C ASN A 179 8.20 -7.31 -1.23
N MET A 180 8.25 -7.17 0.09
CA MET A 180 8.44 -8.29 1.01
C MET A 180 7.31 -9.31 0.87
N VAL A 181 6.06 -8.85 0.92
CA VAL A 181 4.87 -9.70 0.81
C VAL A 181 4.79 -10.40 -0.55
N ASN A 182 5.26 -9.74 -1.62
CA ASN A 182 5.39 -10.37 -2.94
C ASN A 182 6.36 -11.55 -2.92
N LEU A 183 7.56 -11.33 -2.41
CA LEU A 183 8.60 -12.35 -2.34
C LEU A 183 8.17 -13.50 -1.43
N ALA A 184 7.65 -13.20 -0.25
CA ALA A 184 7.14 -14.20 0.69
C ALA A 184 6.03 -15.04 0.06
N SER A 185 5.04 -14.40 -0.58
CA SER A 185 3.94 -15.11 -1.26
C SER A 185 4.44 -15.97 -2.42
N TYR A 186 5.42 -15.49 -3.19
CA TYR A 186 6.04 -16.27 -4.25
C TYR A 186 6.73 -17.52 -3.71
N THR A 187 7.52 -17.38 -2.64
CA THR A 187 8.20 -18.51 -1.98
C THR A 187 7.21 -19.50 -1.38
N ILE A 188 6.13 -19.04 -0.75
CA ILE A 188 5.04 -19.90 -0.29
C ILE A 188 4.44 -20.67 -1.48
N CYS A 189 4.11 -19.99 -2.58
CA CYS A 189 3.53 -20.64 -3.76
C CYS A 189 4.48 -21.65 -4.41
N LYS A 190 5.79 -21.36 -4.43
CA LYS A 190 6.82 -22.30 -4.87
C LYS A 190 6.83 -23.55 -3.96
N LYS A 191 6.78 -23.35 -2.65
CA LYS A 191 6.70 -24.45 -1.69
C LYS A 191 5.44 -25.29 -1.91
N ILE A 192 4.27 -24.65 -2.06
CA ILE A 192 3.00 -25.33 -2.36
C ILE A 192 3.16 -26.21 -3.61
N LYS A 193 3.78 -25.71 -4.68
CA LYS A 193 4.03 -26.48 -5.90
C LYS A 193 4.92 -27.71 -5.66
N GLU A 194 5.89 -27.62 -4.78
CA GLU A 194 6.80 -28.73 -4.45
C GLU A 194 6.15 -29.81 -3.59
N ILE A 195 5.33 -29.43 -2.60
CA ILE A 195 4.83 -30.37 -1.59
C ILE A 195 3.37 -30.79 -1.77
N TYR A 196 2.58 -30.10 -2.60
CA TYR A 196 1.19 -30.48 -2.84
C TYR A 196 1.11 -31.71 -3.75
N PRO A 197 0.65 -32.89 -3.26
CA PRO A 197 0.74 -34.15 -4.01
C PRO A 197 -0.04 -34.14 -5.34
N LYS A 198 -1.10 -33.34 -5.42
CA LYS A 198 -1.98 -33.23 -6.58
C LYS A 198 -1.75 -31.94 -7.39
N TRP A 199 -0.52 -31.42 -7.43
CA TRP A 199 -0.21 -30.20 -8.19
C TRP A 199 -0.64 -30.26 -9.66
N ASN A 200 -0.59 -31.44 -10.28
CA ASN A 200 -1.04 -31.67 -11.67
C ASN A 200 -2.56 -31.44 -11.90
N ALA A 201 -3.35 -31.27 -10.82
CA ALA A 201 -4.76 -30.90 -10.91
C ALA A 201 -4.99 -29.38 -11.04
N VAL A 202 -3.95 -28.55 -10.83
CA VAL A 202 -3.99 -27.10 -11.01
C VAL A 202 -3.93 -26.78 -12.52
N GLU A 203 -5.00 -26.21 -13.05
CA GLU A 203 -5.10 -25.75 -14.45
C GLU A 203 -4.42 -24.40 -14.65
N SER A 204 -4.60 -23.47 -13.71
CA SER A 204 -4.00 -22.16 -13.79
C SER A 204 -3.62 -21.61 -12.41
N PHE A 205 -2.55 -20.82 -12.39
CA PHE A 205 -2.02 -20.18 -11.20
C PHE A 205 -1.64 -18.74 -11.50
N HIS A 206 -2.04 -17.82 -10.62
CA HIS A 206 -1.65 -16.42 -10.68
C HIS A 206 -1.27 -15.92 -9.29
N LEU A 207 -0.05 -15.40 -9.13
CA LEU A 207 0.42 -14.85 -7.84
C LEU A 207 -0.39 -13.62 -7.40
N ALA A 208 -0.89 -12.82 -8.35
CA ALA A 208 -1.69 -11.64 -8.10
C ALA A 208 -3.05 -11.76 -8.81
N SER A 209 -4.06 -12.17 -8.05
CA SER A 209 -5.40 -12.50 -8.59
C SER A 209 -6.40 -11.33 -8.56
N LYS A 210 -5.93 -10.10 -8.31
CA LYS A 210 -6.75 -8.90 -7.99
C LYS A 210 -7.60 -9.01 -6.70
N PHE A 211 -7.66 -10.18 -6.05
CA PHE A 211 -8.48 -10.44 -4.86
C PHE A 211 -7.94 -9.79 -3.57
N CYS A 212 -6.62 -9.61 -3.43
CA CYS A 212 -6.04 -8.76 -2.37
C CYS A 212 -6.44 -7.28 -2.55
N SER A 213 -6.80 -6.91 -3.79
CA SER A 213 -7.03 -5.57 -4.31
C SER A 213 -5.98 -4.56 -3.86
N ASP A 214 -4.92 -4.45 -4.65
CA ASP A 214 -3.95 -3.36 -4.53
C ASP A 214 -4.32 -2.25 -5.52
N LYS A 215 -4.35 -1.01 -5.03
CA LYS A 215 -4.66 0.20 -5.83
C LYS A 215 -5.98 0.13 -6.59
N LYS A 216 -6.97 -0.60 -6.06
CA LYS A 216 -8.33 -0.73 -6.60
C LYS A 216 -9.34 -0.78 -5.46
N TYR A 217 -10.53 -0.23 -5.70
CA TYR A 217 -11.65 -0.41 -4.79
C TYR A 217 -12.01 -1.89 -4.65
N SER A 218 -12.29 -2.35 -3.43
CA SER A 218 -12.74 -3.71 -3.18
C SER A 218 -13.45 -3.84 -1.84
N GLN A 219 -14.60 -4.52 -1.85
CA GLN A 219 -15.37 -4.84 -0.64
C GLN A 219 -14.58 -5.67 0.37
N ILE A 220 -13.64 -6.52 -0.09
CA ILE A 220 -12.82 -7.30 0.83
C ILE A 220 -11.90 -6.43 1.69
N ASN A 221 -11.35 -5.34 1.13
CA ASN A 221 -10.49 -4.44 1.88
C ASN A 221 -11.31 -3.60 2.86
N VAL A 222 -12.56 -3.26 2.51
CA VAL A 222 -13.50 -2.59 3.42
C VAL A 222 -13.80 -3.48 4.63
N LEU A 223 -14.15 -4.75 4.40
CA LEU A 223 -14.58 -5.66 5.48
C LEU A 223 -13.41 -6.25 6.28
N LYS A 224 -12.33 -6.66 5.61
CA LYS A 224 -11.21 -7.42 6.20
C LYS A 224 -9.91 -6.62 6.31
N GLY A 225 -9.96 -5.31 6.08
CA GLY A 225 -8.79 -4.43 6.15
C GLY A 225 -7.71 -4.72 5.10
N ARG A 226 -6.73 -3.81 5.00
CA ARG A 226 -5.45 -4.01 4.29
C ARG A 226 -4.46 -2.94 4.74
N GLY A 227 -3.28 -3.35 5.20
CA GLY A 227 -2.36 -2.46 5.91
C GLY A 227 -2.85 -2.25 7.33
N LYS A 228 -2.97 -0.99 7.76
CA LYS A 228 -3.51 -0.64 9.09
C LYS A 228 -5.02 -0.38 8.99
N LYS A 229 -5.81 -1.02 9.84
CA LYS A 229 -7.22 -0.69 10.08
C LYS A 229 -7.30 0.16 11.34
N VAL A 230 -7.55 1.45 11.13
CA VAL A 230 -7.53 2.46 12.19
C VAL A 230 -8.93 3.03 12.37
N THR A 231 -9.32 3.23 13.63
CA THR A 231 -10.55 3.94 13.99
C THR A 231 -10.19 5.07 14.93
N ALA A 232 -10.81 6.22 14.71
CA ALA A 232 -10.70 7.39 15.56
C ALA A 232 -12.10 7.84 15.98
N GLU A 233 -12.24 8.28 17.22
CA GLU A 233 -13.49 8.84 17.75
C GLU A 233 -13.21 10.14 18.51
N VAL A 234 -14.21 11.02 18.51
CA VAL A 234 -14.19 12.30 19.22
C VAL A 234 -15.63 12.67 19.56
N GLU A 235 -15.85 13.13 20.79
CA GLU A 235 -17.11 13.73 21.20
C GLU A 235 -17.01 15.24 21.04
N ILE A 236 -17.91 15.87 20.28
CA ILE A 236 -17.89 17.32 20.04
C ILE A 236 -19.06 17.96 20.77
N HIS A 237 -18.77 18.82 21.75
CA HIS A 237 -19.80 19.54 22.48
C HIS A 237 -20.53 20.58 21.60
N ARG A 238 -21.84 20.75 21.86
CA ARG A 238 -22.75 21.66 21.14
C ARG A 238 -22.19 23.08 20.96
N GLU A 239 -21.56 23.63 22.00
CA GLU A 239 -21.01 24.99 21.95
C GLU A 239 -19.86 25.12 20.96
N ILE A 240 -18.98 24.11 20.87
CA ILE A 240 -17.88 24.07 19.90
C ILE A 240 -18.43 23.88 18.49
N LEU A 241 -19.41 23.00 18.32
CA LEU A 241 -20.09 22.75 17.04
C LEU A 241 -20.71 24.04 16.48
N LYS A 242 -21.47 24.78 17.30
CA LYS A 242 -22.07 26.06 16.90
C LYS A 242 -21.04 27.15 16.65
N LYS A 243 -20.08 27.33 17.56
CA LYS A 243 -19.10 28.42 17.48
C LYS A 243 -18.10 28.22 16.34
N VAL A 244 -17.55 27.02 16.24
CA VAL A 244 -16.43 26.74 15.33
C VAL A 244 -16.91 26.17 14.02
N LEU A 245 -17.85 25.21 14.01
CA LEU A 245 -18.35 24.58 12.76
C LEU A 245 -19.55 25.31 12.16
N ARG A 246 -20.21 26.19 12.92
CA ARG A 246 -21.38 26.98 12.48
C ARG A 246 -22.54 26.10 12.04
N THR A 247 -22.76 25.01 12.76
CA THR A 247 -23.87 24.06 12.57
C THR A 247 -24.43 23.64 13.93
N THR A 248 -25.56 22.91 13.93
CA THR A 248 -26.27 22.44 15.14
C THR A 248 -26.08 20.97 15.41
#